data_AF-A0A1C5YNC9-F1
#
_entry.id   AF-A0A1C5YNC9-F1
#
_cell.length_a   1.000
_cell.length_b   1.000
_cell.length_c   1.000
_cell.angle_alpha   90.00
_cell.angle_beta   90.00
_cell.angle_gamma   90.00
#
_symmetry.space_group_name_H-M   'P 1'
#
loop_
_entity.id
_entity.type
_entity.pdbx_description
1 polymer ?
#
loop_
_entity_poly.entity_id
_entity_poly.type
_entity_poly.pdbx_seq_one_letter_code
_entity_poly.pdbx_strand_id
1 'polypeptide(L)'
;MYRQAYLIIAHRYDETFKTLLQMLDSDENDIFVHMDKKNKQFDEKECRGLVKRSGLFFAERTSVTWGGYSQINSEMILLEMAVSHKKYDYYHLLSGQDLPIKTNDYIQNFFISHQGKEFVAFDKKKFDCQTRVQYRYPLQEMVGRNRKSKVGKFASLITFVQKKIHLKRNKDIRFQKGSNWFSITDDLAKYVIERKEWVREVFKNSLCCDEIFLQTIVANSPFFDRVYQYVTIPNTEEAAMRLVDWKRGGPYVFRNSDYEELLNSKMIFARKFDCECDAEIVKRISNRGK
;
A
#
# COMPACT_ATOMS: atom_id res chain seq x y z
N MET A 1 20.87 9.13 12.91
CA MET A 1 20.69 9.62 11.52
C MET A 1 19.28 9.24 11.11
N TYR A 2 18.51 10.20 10.62
CA TYR A 2 17.13 10.00 10.25
C TYR A 2 17.06 9.20 8.94
N ARG A 3 16.28 8.11 8.88
CA ARG A 3 16.20 7.23 7.70
C ARG A 3 14.78 6.79 7.41
N GLN A 4 14.49 6.57 6.13
CA GLN A 4 13.17 6.13 5.66
C GLN A 4 13.26 4.82 4.89
N ALA A 5 12.30 3.92 5.11
CA ALA A 5 12.15 2.68 4.38
C ALA A 5 10.98 2.78 3.38
N TYR A 6 11.25 2.55 2.11
CA TYR A 6 10.24 2.52 1.05
C TYR A 6 9.90 1.08 0.69
N LEU A 7 8.67 0.68 0.98
CA LEU A 7 8.13 -0.65 0.75
C LEU A 7 7.32 -0.64 -0.54
N ILE A 8 7.85 -1.19 -1.62
CA ILE A 8 7.26 -1.10 -2.95
C ILE A 8 6.65 -2.45 -3.35
N ILE A 9 5.34 -2.49 -3.57
CA ILE A 9 4.64 -3.62 -4.18
C ILE A 9 4.45 -3.35 -5.68
N ALA A 10 5.14 -4.09 -6.52
CA ALA A 10 5.08 -3.94 -7.96
C ALA A 10 4.57 -5.21 -8.64
N HIS A 11 3.84 -5.03 -9.74
CA HIS A 11 3.41 -6.14 -10.63
C HIS A 11 3.88 -5.94 -12.08
N ARG A 12 4.18 -4.69 -12.45
CA ARG A 12 4.78 -4.31 -13.74
C ARG A 12 6.23 -3.95 -13.53
N TYR A 13 7.06 -4.37 -14.48
CA TYR A 13 8.46 -4.01 -14.56
C TYR A 13 8.63 -3.07 -15.76
N ASP A 14 8.08 -1.86 -15.60
CA ASP A 14 7.98 -0.85 -16.65
C ASP A 14 8.79 0.41 -16.28
N GLU A 15 8.83 1.39 -17.18
CA GLU A 15 9.57 2.64 -16.97
C GLU A 15 9.02 3.48 -15.81
N THR A 16 7.75 3.30 -15.44
CA THR A 16 7.17 3.98 -14.26
C THR A 16 7.80 3.44 -12.98
N PHE A 17 7.88 2.10 -12.86
CA PHE A 17 8.54 1.46 -11.72
C PHE A 17 10.03 1.80 -11.64
N LYS A 18 10.75 1.79 -12.77
CA LYS A 18 12.17 2.16 -12.81
C LYS A 18 12.39 3.61 -12.41
N THR A 19 11.53 4.52 -12.88
CA THR A 19 11.53 5.93 -12.50
C THR A 19 11.31 6.11 -11.00
N LEU A 20 10.37 5.37 -10.40
CA LEU A 20 10.13 5.39 -8.96
C LEU A 20 11.42 5.04 -8.18
N LEU A 21 12.12 3.97 -8.56
CA LEU A 21 13.37 3.58 -7.89
C LEU A 21 14.41 4.69 -7.93
N GLN A 22 14.58 5.33 -9.09
CA GLN A 22 15.56 6.41 -9.25
C GLN A 22 15.18 7.67 -8.47
N MET A 23 13.89 8.02 -8.41
CA MET A 23 13.43 9.19 -7.66
C MET A 23 13.60 9.03 -6.14
N LEU A 24 13.58 7.80 -5.64
CA LEU A 24 13.78 7.49 -4.22
C LEU A 24 15.25 7.30 -3.83
N ASP A 25 16.17 7.34 -4.80
CA ASP A 25 17.60 7.06 -4.59
C ASP A 25 18.31 8.21 -3.83
N SER A 26 18.40 8.09 -2.50
CA SER A 26 19.14 9.00 -1.62
C SER A 26 19.82 8.24 -0.48
N ASP A 27 20.85 8.85 0.13
CA ASP A 27 21.68 8.20 1.16
C ASP A 27 20.89 7.91 2.46
N GLU A 28 19.80 8.65 2.68
CA GLU A 28 18.90 8.56 3.83
C GLU A 28 17.80 7.51 3.65
N ASN A 29 17.70 6.91 2.47
CA ASN A 29 16.63 6.00 2.09
C ASN A 29 17.14 4.57 1.90
N ASP A 30 16.26 3.61 2.21
CA ASP A 30 16.38 2.23 1.75
C ASP A 30 15.09 1.81 1.07
N ILE A 31 15.22 1.00 0.03
CA ILE A 31 14.14 0.58 -0.85
C ILE A 31 14.01 -0.94 -0.79
N PHE A 32 12.80 -1.40 -0.45
CA PHE A 32 12.42 -2.80 -0.37
C PHE A 32 11.38 -3.08 -1.44
N VAL A 33 11.66 -4.02 -2.32
CA VAL A 33 10.81 -4.32 -3.49
C VAL A 33 10.25 -5.71 -3.37
N HIS A 34 8.92 -5.81 -3.46
CA HIS A 34 8.20 -7.04 -3.74
C HIS A 34 7.67 -6.95 -5.17
N MET A 35 8.23 -7.76 -6.07
CA MET A 35 7.71 -7.91 -7.43
C MET A 35 6.85 -9.16 -7.52
N ASP A 36 5.61 -9.03 -7.97
CA ASP A 36 4.67 -10.13 -8.16
C ASP A 36 5.35 -11.29 -8.92
N LYS A 37 5.24 -12.51 -8.38
CA LYS A 37 5.82 -13.74 -8.95
C LYS A 37 5.33 -14.03 -10.38
N LYS A 38 4.20 -13.45 -10.79
CA LYS A 38 3.63 -13.53 -12.14
C LYS A 38 4.44 -12.75 -13.17
N ASN A 39 5.17 -11.71 -12.76
CA ASN A 39 6.04 -10.96 -13.67
C ASN A 39 7.30 -11.78 -14.01
N LYS A 40 7.46 -12.20 -15.27
CA LYS A 40 8.62 -13.03 -15.68
C LYS A 40 9.80 -12.24 -16.22
N GLN A 41 9.63 -10.92 -16.41
CA GLN A 41 10.62 -10.04 -17.03
C GLN A 41 11.44 -9.25 -16.00
N PHE A 42 11.10 -9.35 -14.72
CA PHE A 42 11.77 -8.63 -13.65
C PHE A 42 13.26 -8.98 -13.54
N ASP A 43 14.10 -7.94 -13.60
CA ASP A 43 15.55 -8.05 -13.50
C ASP A 43 16.10 -7.23 -12.31
N GLU A 44 16.53 -7.93 -11.26
CA GLU A 44 17.15 -7.32 -10.08
C GLU A 44 18.49 -6.65 -10.39
N LYS A 45 19.25 -7.17 -11.37
CA LYS A 45 20.57 -6.63 -11.74
C LYS A 45 20.42 -5.28 -12.40
N GLU A 46 19.46 -5.13 -13.30
CA GLU A 46 19.13 -3.83 -13.91
C GLU A 46 18.69 -2.83 -12.84
N CYS A 47 17.81 -3.24 -11.90
CA CYS A 47 17.39 -2.37 -10.79
C CYS A 47 18.57 -1.88 -9.93
N ARG A 48 19.54 -2.75 -9.62
CA ARG A 48 20.79 -2.37 -8.93
C ARG A 48 21.68 -1.46 -9.79
N GLY A 49 21.52 -1.51 -11.11
CA GLY A 49 22.10 -0.57 -12.05
C GLY A 49 21.51 0.83 -11.97
N LEU A 50 20.25 0.97 -11.53
CA LEU A 50 19.52 2.24 -11.48
C LEU A 50 19.68 2.98 -10.14
N VAL A 51 19.83 2.25 -9.03
CA VAL A 51 19.94 2.80 -7.67
C VAL A 51 21.41 2.77 -7.23
N LYS A 52 21.96 3.92 -6.83
CA LYS A 52 23.39 4.09 -6.50
C LYS A 52 23.66 4.47 -5.05
N ARG A 53 22.71 5.12 -4.39
CA ARG A 53 22.87 5.72 -3.06
C ARG A 53 22.09 4.93 -2.00
N SER A 54 20.84 4.61 -2.28
CA SER A 54 19.99 3.85 -1.36
C SER A 54 20.38 2.37 -1.28
N GLY A 55 20.16 1.77 -0.11
CA GLY A 55 20.12 0.31 -0.01
C GLY A 55 18.93 -0.25 -0.80
N LEU A 56 19.15 -1.25 -1.65
CA LEU A 56 18.11 -1.88 -2.47
C LEU A 56 17.99 -3.38 -2.18
N PHE A 57 16.83 -3.77 -1.68
CA PHE A 57 16.53 -5.13 -1.22
C PHE A 57 15.32 -5.69 -1.95
N PHE A 58 15.39 -6.97 -2.32
CA PHE A 58 14.31 -7.67 -3.00
C PHE A 58 13.74 -8.75 -2.09
N ALA A 59 12.44 -8.66 -1.84
CA ALA A 59 11.74 -9.55 -0.94
C ALA A 59 11.28 -10.84 -1.64
N GLU A 60 10.91 -11.84 -0.84
CA GLU A 60 10.35 -13.08 -1.38
C GLU A 60 9.08 -12.80 -2.20
N ARG A 61 9.08 -13.28 -3.44
CA ARG A 61 8.02 -12.98 -4.41
C ARG A 61 6.82 -13.89 -4.22
N THR A 62 5.64 -13.29 -4.07
CA THR A 62 4.35 -13.98 -3.98
C THR A 62 3.56 -13.78 -5.26
N SER A 63 2.78 -14.78 -5.67
CA SER A 63 1.79 -14.65 -6.74
C SER A 63 0.58 -13.89 -6.19
N VAL A 64 0.48 -12.59 -6.46
CA VAL A 64 -0.51 -11.72 -5.82
C VAL A 64 -1.82 -11.78 -6.59
N THR A 65 -2.91 -12.08 -5.90
CA THR A 65 -4.26 -12.12 -6.47
C THR A 65 -5.12 -11.01 -5.89
N TRP A 66 -5.77 -10.26 -6.77
CA TRP A 66 -6.67 -9.18 -6.38
C TRP A 66 -7.79 -9.67 -5.46
N GLY A 67 -7.97 -8.96 -4.35
CA GLY A 67 -8.92 -9.26 -3.29
C GLY A 67 -8.53 -10.44 -2.39
N GLY A 68 -7.40 -11.11 -2.64
CA GLY A 68 -6.90 -12.21 -1.83
C GLY A 68 -6.05 -11.75 -0.64
N TYR A 69 -5.73 -12.69 0.25
CA TYR A 69 -4.77 -12.49 1.34
C TYR A 69 -3.35 -12.29 0.83
N SER A 70 -3.02 -12.78 -0.36
CA SER A 70 -1.72 -12.60 -1.00
C SER A 70 -1.30 -11.13 -1.15
N GLN A 71 -2.25 -10.18 -1.22
CA GLN A 71 -1.96 -8.74 -1.14
C GLN A 71 -1.44 -8.34 0.25
N ILE A 72 -2.16 -8.68 1.32
CA ILE A 72 -1.70 -8.44 2.70
C ILE A 72 -0.36 -9.14 2.94
N ASN A 73 -0.19 -10.36 2.42
CA ASN A 73 1.05 -11.10 2.55
C ASN A 73 2.25 -10.38 1.93
N SER A 74 2.10 -9.72 0.77
CA SER A 74 3.17 -8.91 0.18
C SER A 74 3.56 -7.71 1.05
N GLU A 75 2.59 -7.07 1.71
CA GLU A 75 2.84 -5.98 2.66
C GLU A 75 3.57 -6.48 3.91
N MET A 76 3.12 -7.60 4.48
CA MET A 76 3.74 -8.21 5.66
C MET A 76 5.17 -8.67 5.40
N ILE A 77 5.45 -9.26 4.23
CA ILE A 77 6.81 -9.65 3.82
C ILE A 77 7.73 -8.43 3.76
N LEU A 78 7.28 -7.32 3.17
CA LEU A 78 8.07 -6.10 3.07
C LEU A 78 8.31 -5.46 4.43
N LEU A 79 7.27 -5.36 5.26
CA LEU A 79 7.38 -4.84 6.62
C LEU A 79 8.34 -5.70 7.47
N GLU A 80 8.21 -7.02 7.43
CA GLU A 80 9.06 -7.94 8.20
C GLU A 80 10.52 -7.84 7.75
N MET A 81 10.77 -7.80 6.44
CA MET A 81 12.10 -7.60 5.88
C MET A 81 12.71 -6.27 6.33
N ALA A 82 11.97 -5.17 6.23
CA ALA A 82 12.47 -3.85 6.59
C ALA A 82 12.73 -3.71 8.10
N VAL A 83 11.78 -4.15 8.94
CA VAL A 83 11.90 -4.17 10.41
C VAL A 83 13.08 -5.02 10.87
N SER A 84 13.34 -6.15 10.20
CA SER A 84 14.47 -7.04 10.53
C SER A 84 15.81 -6.52 10.03
N HIS A 85 15.83 -5.68 8.99
CA HIS A 85 17.06 -5.14 8.43
C HIS A 85 17.70 -4.08 9.33
N LYS A 86 16.92 -3.06 9.70
CA LYS A 86 17.32 -2.00 10.64
C LYS A 86 16.12 -1.20 11.12
N LYS A 87 16.34 -0.35 12.12
CA LYS A 87 15.39 0.66 12.55
C LYS A 87 15.35 1.80 11.53
N TYR A 88 14.14 2.20 11.14
CA TYR A 88 13.88 3.42 10.36
C TYR A 88 13.03 4.39 11.17
N ASP A 89 12.93 5.64 10.75
CA ASP A 89 12.00 6.61 11.36
C ASP A 89 10.60 6.42 10.79
N TYR A 90 10.50 6.15 9.48
CA TYR A 90 9.24 5.87 8.79
C TYR A 90 9.35 4.74 7.77
N TYR A 91 8.23 4.05 7.59
CA TYR A 91 7.99 2.98 6.63
C TYR A 91 6.86 3.41 5.69
N HIS A 92 7.16 3.58 4.42
CA HIS A 92 6.23 4.08 3.40
C HIS A 92 5.80 2.95 2.47
N LEU A 93 4.53 2.58 2.47
CA LEU A 93 4.01 1.63 1.49
C LEU A 93 3.64 2.35 0.20
N LEU A 94 4.18 1.87 -0.92
CA LEU A 94 3.93 2.36 -2.27
C LEU A 94 3.66 1.17 -3.20
N SER A 95 3.03 1.43 -4.34
CA SER A 95 3.08 0.53 -5.48
C SER A 95 4.10 0.96 -6.51
N GLY A 96 4.43 0.06 -7.44
CA GLY A 96 5.25 0.39 -8.61
C GLY A 96 4.62 1.40 -9.60
N GLN A 97 3.40 1.88 -9.35
CA GLN A 97 2.71 2.91 -10.15
C GLN A 97 2.51 4.23 -9.39
N ASP A 98 3.13 4.36 -8.23
CA ASP A 98 3.16 5.62 -7.49
C ASP A 98 4.45 6.37 -7.85
N LEU A 99 4.44 7.70 -7.80
CA LEU A 99 5.65 8.51 -7.86
C LEU A 99 5.62 9.56 -6.74
N PRO A 100 6.78 9.88 -6.12
CA PRO A 100 6.87 11.07 -5.30
C PRO A 100 6.69 12.31 -6.17
N ILE A 101 5.88 13.25 -5.71
CA ILE A 101 5.64 14.56 -6.37
C ILE A 101 6.33 15.70 -5.61
N LYS A 102 7.17 15.37 -4.62
CA LYS A 102 8.05 16.24 -3.84
C LYS A 102 9.48 15.65 -3.84
N THR A 103 10.49 16.49 -3.59
CA THR A 103 11.91 16.08 -3.55
C THR A 103 12.22 15.28 -2.29
N ASN A 104 13.29 14.47 -2.30
CA ASN A 104 13.73 13.73 -1.11
C ASN A 104 13.93 14.65 0.11
N ASP A 105 14.58 15.81 -0.07
CA ASP A 105 14.77 16.78 1.01
C ASP A 105 13.45 17.29 1.61
N TYR A 106 12.45 17.57 0.77
CA TYR A 106 11.13 17.96 1.25
C TYR A 106 10.50 16.82 2.07
N ILE A 107 10.58 15.59 1.56
CA ILE A 107 10.00 14.41 2.21
C ILE A 107 10.66 14.17 3.58
N GLN A 108 11.99 14.23 3.64
CA GLN A 108 12.78 14.15 4.86
C GLN A 108 12.33 15.20 5.88
N ASN A 109 12.34 16.47 5.51
CA ASN A 109 11.96 17.56 6.41
C ASN A 109 10.50 17.49 6.85
N PHE A 110 9.59 17.05 5.97
CA PHE A 110 8.19 16.84 6.32
C PHE A 110 8.02 15.79 7.41
N PHE A 111 8.62 14.61 7.26
CA PHE A 111 8.43 13.55 8.24
C PHE A 111 9.22 13.83 9.55
N ILE A 112 10.38 14.50 9.48
CA ILE A 112 11.08 15.01 10.67
C ILE A 112 10.19 15.96 11.47
N SER A 113 9.56 16.93 10.80
CA SER A 113 8.69 17.92 11.46
C SER A 113 7.39 17.32 12.02
N HIS A 114 7.01 16.13 11.57
CA HIS A 114 5.81 15.41 12.02
C HIS A 114 6.14 14.09 12.74
N GLN A 115 7.36 13.97 13.27
CA GLN A 115 7.85 12.75 13.90
C GLN A 115 6.88 12.18 14.93
N GLY A 116 6.68 10.87 14.88
CA GLY A 116 5.81 10.14 15.80
C GLY A 116 4.33 10.12 15.43
N LYS A 117 3.94 10.74 14.31
CA LYS A 117 2.57 10.65 13.75
C LYS A 117 2.44 9.47 12.80
N GLU A 118 1.26 8.83 12.81
CA GLU A 118 0.92 7.73 11.90
C GLU A 118 0.07 8.24 10.74
N PHE A 119 0.60 8.19 9.52
CA PHE A 119 -0.11 8.62 8.32
C PHE A 119 -0.90 7.45 7.75
N VAL A 120 -2.04 7.18 8.38
CA VAL A 120 -2.97 6.11 8.03
C VAL A 120 -4.35 6.72 7.82
N ALA A 121 -4.84 6.66 6.58
CA ALA A 121 -6.17 7.16 6.26
C ALA A 121 -7.27 6.19 6.69
N PHE A 122 -8.42 6.73 7.09
CA PHE A 122 -9.65 6.01 7.41
C PHE A 122 -10.81 6.57 6.58
N ASP A 123 -11.62 5.70 5.97
CA ASP A 123 -12.67 6.12 5.04
C ASP A 123 -13.87 6.76 5.77
N LYS A 124 -14.44 6.04 6.73
CA LYS A 124 -15.68 6.40 7.42
C LYS A 124 -15.57 6.12 8.91
N LYS A 125 -16.34 6.86 9.71
CA LYS A 125 -16.47 6.59 11.16
C LYS A 125 -17.09 5.21 11.44
N LYS A 126 -18.07 4.82 10.61
CA LYS A 126 -18.72 3.51 10.69
C LYS A 126 -18.17 2.61 9.59
N PHE A 127 -17.69 1.44 9.97
CA PHE A 127 -17.33 0.38 9.04
C PHE A 127 -18.59 -0.07 8.27
N ASP A 128 -18.49 -0.22 6.94
CA ASP A 128 -19.60 -0.61 6.05
C ASP A 128 -19.25 -1.84 5.17
N CYS A 129 -18.07 -2.41 5.38
CA CYS A 129 -17.54 -3.54 4.62
C CYS A 129 -17.66 -4.87 5.38
N GLN A 130 -18.63 -5.01 6.29
CA GLN A 130 -18.84 -6.17 7.16
C GLN A 130 -18.74 -7.51 6.44
N THR A 131 -19.35 -7.61 5.25
CA THR A 131 -19.37 -8.86 4.49
C THR A 131 -17.98 -9.38 4.14
N ARG A 132 -16.99 -8.50 3.94
CA ARG A 132 -15.60 -8.85 3.57
C ARG A 132 -14.85 -9.62 4.66
N VAL A 133 -15.24 -9.43 5.92
CA VAL A 133 -14.56 -9.98 7.10
C VAL A 133 -15.41 -10.96 7.91
N GLN A 134 -16.74 -10.86 7.82
CA GLN A 134 -17.66 -11.72 8.57
C GLN A 134 -17.90 -13.09 7.93
N TYR A 135 -17.62 -13.24 6.63
CA TYR A 135 -17.70 -14.51 5.92
C TYR A 135 -16.31 -15.02 5.54
N ARG A 136 -16.21 -16.31 5.23
CA ARG A 136 -14.99 -16.93 4.71
C ARG A 136 -15.02 -16.96 3.18
N TYR A 137 -13.90 -16.57 2.58
CA TYR A 137 -13.65 -16.54 1.14
C TYR A 137 -12.45 -17.43 0.77
N PRO A 138 -12.49 -18.75 1.04
CA PRO A 138 -11.31 -19.63 0.94
C PRO A 138 -10.78 -19.81 -0.48
N LEU A 139 -11.58 -19.47 -1.50
CA LEU A 139 -11.21 -19.60 -2.91
C LEU A 139 -10.80 -18.27 -3.55
N GLN A 140 -10.71 -17.17 -2.78
CA GLN A 140 -10.48 -15.85 -3.35
C GLN A 140 -9.13 -15.75 -4.08
N GLU A 141 -8.10 -16.45 -3.60
CA GLU A 141 -6.79 -16.54 -4.28
C GLU A 141 -6.86 -17.14 -5.69
N MET A 142 -7.87 -17.97 -5.97
CA MET A 142 -8.11 -18.58 -7.28
C MET A 142 -9.08 -17.74 -8.12
N VAL A 143 -10.06 -17.10 -7.48
CA VAL A 143 -11.11 -16.33 -8.16
C VAL A 143 -10.57 -14.99 -8.69
N GLY A 144 -9.81 -14.27 -7.87
CA GLY A 144 -9.36 -12.91 -8.17
C GLY A 144 -10.52 -12.00 -8.58
N ARG A 145 -10.36 -11.30 -9.72
CA ARG A 145 -11.42 -10.47 -10.32
C ARG A 145 -12.47 -11.28 -11.11
N ASN A 146 -12.16 -12.50 -11.54
CA ASN A 146 -13.02 -13.27 -12.44
C ASN A 146 -14.07 -14.10 -11.69
N ARG A 147 -15.09 -13.41 -11.17
CA ARG A 147 -16.20 -14.04 -10.45
C ARG A 147 -17.14 -14.88 -11.32
N LYS A 148 -17.09 -14.71 -12.65
CA LYS A 148 -17.96 -15.43 -13.60
C LYS A 148 -17.45 -16.84 -13.93
N SER A 149 -16.20 -17.16 -13.58
CA SER A 149 -15.59 -18.48 -13.76
C SER A 149 -16.34 -19.58 -12.98
N LYS A 150 -16.12 -20.86 -13.33
CA LYS A 150 -16.68 -22.01 -12.59
C LYS A 150 -16.32 -21.95 -11.09
N VAL A 151 -15.06 -21.64 -10.79
CA VAL A 151 -14.57 -21.45 -9.41
C VAL A 151 -15.24 -20.25 -8.74
N GLY A 152 -15.43 -19.13 -9.46
CA GLY A 152 -16.13 -17.95 -8.94
C GLY A 152 -17.60 -18.21 -8.60
N LYS A 153 -18.31 -18.98 -9.43
CA LYS A 153 -19.68 -19.42 -9.14
C LYS A 153 -19.74 -20.32 -7.90
N PHE A 154 -18.81 -21.27 -7.78
CA PHE A 154 -18.71 -22.13 -6.60
C PHE A 154 -18.36 -21.34 -5.32
N ALA A 155 -17.43 -20.40 -5.38
CA ALA A 155 -17.12 -19.49 -4.27
C ALA A 155 -18.34 -18.64 -3.85
N SER A 156 -19.16 -18.22 -4.82
CA SER A 156 -20.41 -17.51 -4.56
C SER A 156 -21.43 -18.39 -3.84
N LEU A 157 -21.53 -19.67 -4.20
CA LEU A 157 -22.37 -20.65 -3.50
C LEU A 157 -21.91 -20.85 -2.04
N ILE A 158 -20.61 -20.99 -1.79
CA ILE A 158 -20.05 -21.07 -0.43
C ILE A 158 -20.45 -19.84 0.41
N THR A 159 -20.35 -18.64 -0.19
CA THR A 159 -20.75 -17.39 0.50
C THR A 159 -22.26 -17.33 0.73
N PHE A 160 -23.06 -17.80 -0.22
CA PHE A 160 -24.52 -17.86 -0.10
C PHE A 160 -24.97 -18.79 1.04
N VAL A 161 -24.39 -19.99 1.13
CA VAL A 161 -24.69 -20.94 2.20
C VAL A 161 -24.36 -20.33 3.57
N GLN A 162 -23.17 -19.73 3.74
CA GLN A 162 -22.79 -19.05 4.99
C GLN A 162 -23.79 -17.96 5.40
N LYS A 163 -24.27 -17.15 4.44
CA LYS A 163 -25.30 -16.13 4.69
C LYS A 163 -26.63 -16.75 5.14
N LYS A 164 -27.06 -17.85 4.51
CA LYS A 164 -28.32 -18.53 4.83
C LYS A 164 -28.33 -19.14 6.22
N ILE A 165 -27.21 -19.73 6.65
CA ILE A 165 -27.08 -20.33 7.98
C ILE A 165 -26.56 -19.34 9.04
N HIS A 166 -26.42 -18.05 8.70
CA HIS A 166 -25.91 -17.00 9.59
C HIS A 166 -24.52 -17.30 10.21
N LEU A 167 -23.67 -18.06 9.52
CA LEU A 167 -22.32 -18.39 9.97
C LEU A 167 -21.40 -17.18 9.79
N LYS A 168 -21.34 -16.34 10.82
CA LYS A 168 -20.50 -15.14 10.90
C LYS A 168 -19.32 -15.36 11.85
N ARG A 169 -18.14 -14.87 11.47
CA ARG A 169 -16.92 -14.84 12.29
C ARG A 169 -16.54 -13.41 12.70
N ASN A 170 -15.53 -13.29 13.57
CA ASN A 170 -14.89 -12.03 13.96
C ASN A 170 -15.86 -10.98 14.53
N LYS A 171 -16.82 -11.41 15.37
CA LYS A 171 -17.86 -10.50 15.89
C LYS A 171 -17.31 -9.47 16.87
N ASP A 172 -16.25 -9.82 17.58
CA ASP A 172 -15.68 -9.02 18.68
C ASP A 172 -14.51 -8.13 18.22
N ILE A 173 -14.25 -8.05 16.92
CA ILE A 173 -13.20 -7.21 16.34
C ILE A 173 -13.81 -5.92 15.81
N ARG A 174 -13.32 -4.77 16.27
CA ARG A 174 -13.68 -3.46 15.72
C ARG A 174 -12.93 -3.24 14.41
N PHE A 175 -13.52 -3.67 13.30
CA PHE A 175 -12.96 -3.43 11.98
C PHE A 175 -13.00 -1.96 11.58
N GLN A 176 -11.97 -1.54 10.86
CA GLN A 176 -11.92 -0.26 10.17
C GLN A 176 -11.34 -0.41 8.76
N LYS A 177 -11.63 0.55 7.89
CA LYS A 177 -11.18 0.58 6.50
C LYS A 177 -10.58 1.94 6.15
N GLY A 178 -9.63 1.95 5.23
CA GLY A 178 -9.08 3.17 4.67
C GLY A 178 -8.34 2.96 3.35
N SER A 179 -7.35 3.82 3.11
CA SER A 179 -6.39 3.65 2.02
C SER A 179 -5.43 2.48 2.30
N ASN A 180 -5.04 1.73 1.27
CA ASN A 180 -3.97 0.76 1.43
C ASN A 180 -2.60 1.41 1.70
N TRP A 181 -2.40 2.63 1.19
CA TRP A 181 -1.12 3.32 1.23
C TRP A 181 -0.96 4.09 2.53
N PHE A 182 0.19 3.94 3.18
CA PHE A 182 0.47 4.52 4.48
C PHE A 182 1.92 5.02 4.63
N SER A 183 2.16 5.77 5.69
CA SER A 183 3.50 6.05 6.20
C SER A 183 3.47 5.94 7.73
N ILE A 184 4.11 4.90 8.27
CA ILE A 184 4.01 4.54 9.69
C ILE A 184 5.37 4.55 10.38
N THR A 185 5.38 4.77 11.69
CA THR A 185 6.59 4.75 12.50
C THR A 185 7.13 3.33 12.71
N ASP A 186 8.38 3.21 13.14
CA ASP A 186 9.00 1.94 13.56
C ASP A 186 8.22 1.19 14.64
N ASP A 187 7.71 1.92 15.63
CA ASP A 187 6.91 1.33 16.71
C ASP A 187 5.66 0.65 16.15
N LEU A 188 4.93 1.32 15.24
CA LEU A 188 3.74 0.74 14.63
C LEU A 188 4.10 -0.39 13.67
N ALA A 189 5.17 -0.26 12.88
CA ALA A 189 5.63 -1.32 11.98
C ALA A 189 5.95 -2.60 12.75
N LYS A 190 6.69 -2.50 13.85
CA LYS A 190 6.99 -3.64 14.75
C LYS A 190 5.73 -4.22 15.37
N TYR A 191 4.84 -3.38 15.87
CA TYR A 191 3.57 -3.79 16.46
C TYR A 191 2.68 -4.58 15.48
N VAL A 192 2.69 -4.22 14.19
CA VAL A 192 2.01 -4.96 13.11
C VAL A 192 2.67 -6.31 12.89
N ILE A 193 4.01 -6.38 12.83
CA ILE A 193 4.74 -7.65 12.62
C ILE A 193 4.58 -8.63 13.78
N GLU A 194 4.56 -8.14 15.03
CA GLU A 194 4.25 -8.96 16.21
C GLU A 194 2.87 -9.64 16.12
N ARG A 195 1.95 -9.05 15.34
CA ARG A 195 0.59 -9.55 15.12
C ARG A 195 0.43 -10.37 13.85
N LYS A 196 1.53 -10.76 13.18
CA LYS A 196 1.46 -11.47 11.89
C LYS A 196 0.56 -12.72 11.91
N GLU A 197 0.61 -13.52 12.97
CA GLU A 197 -0.23 -14.72 13.08
C GLU A 197 -1.71 -14.36 13.25
N TRP A 198 -2.02 -13.33 14.05
CA TRP A 198 -3.37 -12.81 14.18
C TRP A 198 -3.89 -12.24 12.85
N VAL A 199 -3.07 -11.47 12.13
CA VAL A 199 -3.42 -10.95 10.79
C VAL A 199 -3.74 -12.11 9.85
N ARG A 200 -2.92 -13.16 9.84
CA ARG A 200 -3.16 -14.34 9.04
C ARG A 200 -4.47 -15.03 9.42
N GLU A 201 -4.71 -15.26 10.70
CA GLU A 201 -5.95 -15.91 11.17
C GLU A 201 -7.21 -15.12 10.76
N VAL A 202 -7.19 -13.80 10.98
CA VAL A 202 -8.33 -12.92 10.74
C VAL A 202 -8.55 -12.68 9.23
N PHE A 203 -7.50 -12.54 8.43
CA PHE A 203 -7.61 -12.07 7.05
C PHE A 203 -7.33 -13.12 5.97
N LYS A 204 -6.77 -14.30 6.27
CA LYS A 204 -6.45 -15.33 5.25
C LYS A 204 -7.62 -15.72 4.35
N ASN A 205 -8.83 -15.77 4.93
CA ASN A 205 -10.06 -16.11 4.20
C ASN A 205 -11.01 -14.92 4.14
N SER A 206 -10.48 -13.70 4.02
CA SER A 206 -11.24 -12.47 3.84
C SER A 206 -11.23 -12.03 2.37
N LEU A 207 -11.94 -10.94 2.06
CA LEU A 207 -12.05 -10.42 0.69
C LEU A 207 -11.65 -8.94 0.66
N CYS A 208 -10.67 -8.56 -0.17
CA CYS A 208 -10.25 -7.16 -0.36
C CYS A 208 -9.99 -6.43 0.98
N CYS A 209 -9.10 -7.02 1.79
CA CYS A 209 -8.80 -6.57 3.15
C CYS A 209 -7.39 -5.99 3.31
N ASP A 210 -6.66 -5.81 2.22
CA ASP A 210 -5.48 -4.94 2.12
C ASP A 210 -5.82 -3.54 2.71
N GLU A 211 -6.95 -2.97 2.31
CA GLU A 211 -7.48 -1.70 2.84
C GLU A 211 -8.09 -1.76 4.26
N ILE A 212 -7.99 -2.88 4.98
CA ILE A 212 -8.72 -3.13 6.24
C ILE A 212 -7.78 -3.54 7.38
N PHE A 213 -6.79 -4.40 7.13
CA PHE A 213 -6.04 -5.02 8.22
C PHE A 213 -5.26 -3.98 9.05
N LEU A 214 -4.55 -3.06 8.39
CA LEU A 214 -3.75 -2.05 9.10
C LEU A 214 -4.66 -1.10 9.89
N GLN A 215 -5.73 -0.59 9.28
CA GLN A 215 -6.69 0.28 9.96
C GLN A 215 -7.34 -0.41 11.15
N THR A 216 -7.63 -1.71 11.02
CA THR A 216 -8.16 -2.51 12.13
C THR A 216 -7.13 -2.66 13.25
N ILE A 217 -5.84 -2.92 12.95
CA ILE A 217 -4.78 -2.95 13.97
C ILE A 217 -4.69 -1.60 14.67
N VAL A 218 -4.58 -0.51 13.91
CA VAL A 218 -4.41 0.85 14.43
C VAL A 218 -5.58 1.24 15.32
N ALA A 219 -6.83 1.05 14.86
CA ALA A 219 -8.05 1.42 15.61
C ALA A 219 -8.29 0.61 16.89
N ASN A 220 -7.56 -0.50 17.08
CA ASN A 220 -7.59 -1.33 18.28
C ASN A 220 -6.26 -1.27 19.05
N SER A 221 -5.52 -0.18 18.92
CA SER A 221 -4.21 0.00 19.57
C SER A 221 -4.01 1.42 20.07
N PRO A 222 -3.04 1.66 20.96
CA PRO A 222 -2.66 3.01 21.39
C PRO A 222 -2.14 3.92 20.25
N PHE A 223 -1.77 3.35 19.10
CA PHE A 223 -1.32 4.14 17.94
C PHE A 223 -2.44 4.97 17.31
N PHE A 224 -3.70 4.65 17.62
CA PHE A 224 -4.84 5.43 17.13
C PHE A 224 -4.75 6.91 17.51
N ASP A 225 -4.26 7.23 18.71
CA ASP A 225 -4.10 8.61 19.18
C ASP A 225 -2.96 9.37 18.47
N ARG A 226 -2.08 8.63 17.78
CA ARG A 226 -0.98 9.19 16.97
C ARG A 226 -1.36 9.38 15.50
N VAL A 227 -2.54 8.94 15.07
CA VAL A 227 -2.97 9.06 13.68
C VAL A 227 -3.03 10.54 13.27
N TYR A 228 -2.31 10.86 12.20
CA TYR A 228 -2.27 12.19 11.64
C TYR A 228 -3.67 12.60 11.15
N GLN A 229 -4.19 13.69 11.72
CA GLN A 229 -5.42 14.36 11.27
C GLN A 229 -6.70 13.49 11.24
N TYR A 230 -6.80 12.46 12.10
CA TYR A 230 -7.97 11.56 12.18
C TYR A 230 -9.33 12.26 12.43
N VAL A 231 -9.32 13.39 13.15
CA VAL A 231 -10.54 14.04 13.65
C VAL A 231 -11.00 15.21 12.78
N THR A 232 -10.14 15.74 11.91
CA THR A 232 -10.31 17.07 11.32
C THR A 232 -10.64 17.08 9.83
N ILE A 233 -10.42 16.00 9.08
CA ILE A 233 -10.52 16.06 7.61
C ILE A 233 -11.34 14.89 7.05
N PRO A 234 -12.38 15.15 6.25
CA PRO A 234 -13.10 14.12 5.49
C PRO A 234 -12.29 13.57 4.30
N ASN A 235 -11.08 14.09 4.04
CA ASN A 235 -10.23 13.70 2.92
C ASN A 235 -9.16 12.69 3.34
N THR A 236 -9.28 11.47 2.82
CA THR A 236 -8.33 10.37 3.03
C THR A 236 -6.95 10.65 2.42
N GLU A 237 -6.85 11.55 1.44
CA GLU A 237 -5.60 11.88 0.77
C GLU A 237 -4.60 12.53 1.72
N GLU A 238 -5.02 13.55 2.49
CA GLU A 238 -4.14 14.28 3.41
C GLU A 238 -3.69 13.42 4.59
N ALA A 239 -4.59 12.57 5.12
CA ALA A 239 -4.28 11.66 6.21
C ALA A 239 -3.16 10.66 5.88
N ALA A 240 -3.01 10.27 4.62
CA ALA A 240 -1.94 9.40 4.14
C ALA A 240 -0.84 10.16 3.36
N MET A 241 -1.00 11.47 3.12
CA MET A 241 -0.18 12.27 2.19
C MET A 241 -0.08 11.64 0.79
N ARG A 242 -1.19 11.07 0.30
CA ARG A 242 -1.31 10.37 -0.99
C ARG A 242 -2.42 10.95 -1.84
N LEU A 243 -2.08 11.54 -2.98
CA LEU A 243 -3.06 11.97 -3.98
C LEU A 243 -3.52 10.76 -4.80
N VAL A 244 -4.81 10.40 -4.72
CA VAL A 244 -5.39 9.31 -5.52
C VAL A 244 -6.73 9.77 -6.06
N ASP A 245 -6.80 10.06 -7.35
CA ASP A 245 -8.03 10.56 -7.95
C ASP A 245 -9.02 9.41 -8.23
N TRP A 246 -10.07 9.36 -7.41
CA TRP A 246 -11.22 8.45 -7.56
C TRP A 246 -12.44 9.10 -8.23
N LYS A 247 -12.36 10.38 -8.61
CA LYS A 247 -13.47 11.14 -9.20
C LYS A 247 -13.58 10.87 -10.71
N ARG A 248 -12.46 10.60 -11.38
CA ARG A 248 -12.38 10.35 -12.83
C ARG A 248 -12.45 8.85 -13.22
N GLY A 249 -12.94 7.98 -12.32
CA GLY A 249 -13.18 6.56 -12.59
C GLY A 249 -12.65 5.63 -11.49
N GLY A 250 -12.07 4.48 -11.86
CA GLY A 250 -11.09 3.82 -10.99
C GLY A 250 -9.93 4.78 -10.67
N PRO A 251 -8.89 4.39 -9.90
CA PRO A 251 -7.82 5.33 -9.61
C PRO A 251 -7.28 5.87 -10.94
N TYR A 252 -7.42 7.17 -11.17
CA TYR A 252 -7.19 7.79 -12.47
C TYR A 252 -5.71 7.68 -12.84
N VAL A 253 -5.42 7.50 -14.13
CA VAL A 253 -4.04 7.57 -14.64
C VAL A 253 -3.77 9.01 -15.02
N PHE A 254 -2.96 9.69 -14.23
CA PHE A 254 -2.56 11.08 -14.51
C PHE A 254 -1.92 11.19 -15.89
N ARG A 255 -2.17 12.30 -16.55
CA ARG A 255 -1.70 12.65 -17.89
C ARG A 255 -0.87 13.93 -17.82
N ASN A 256 -0.20 14.25 -18.92
CA ASN A 256 0.60 15.46 -19.02
C ASN A 256 -0.24 16.74 -18.79
N SER A 257 -1.54 16.69 -19.11
CA SER A 257 -2.49 17.78 -18.82
C SER A 257 -2.70 18.06 -17.33
N ASP A 258 -2.42 17.08 -16.47
CA ASP A 258 -2.60 17.18 -15.01
C ASP A 258 -1.32 17.64 -14.29
N TYR A 259 -0.27 17.99 -15.03
CA TYR A 259 1.02 18.35 -14.44
C TYR A 259 0.91 19.50 -13.43
N GLU A 260 0.15 20.54 -13.75
CA GLU A 260 -0.06 21.68 -12.84
C GLU A 260 -0.85 21.29 -11.59
N GLU A 261 -1.80 20.36 -11.70
CA GLU A 261 -2.52 19.80 -10.54
C GLU A 261 -1.54 19.08 -9.60
N LEU A 262 -0.67 18.24 -10.17
CA LEU A 262 0.34 17.49 -9.43
C LEU A 262 1.38 18.40 -8.77
N LEU A 263 1.81 19.48 -9.44
CA LEU A 263 2.75 20.44 -8.89
C LEU A 263 2.19 21.18 -7.67
N ASN A 264 0.94 21.63 -7.78
CA ASN A 264 0.26 22.42 -6.76
C ASN A 264 -0.32 21.57 -5.62
N SER A 265 -0.36 20.25 -5.77
CA SER A 265 -0.80 19.34 -4.72
C SER A 265 0.07 19.45 -3.47
N LYS A 266 -0.55 19.40 -2.29
CA LYS A 266 0.13 19.34 -0.99
C LYS A 266 0.64 17.94 -0.66
N MET A 267 0.18 16.93 -1.39
CA MET A 267 0.52 15.53 -1.12
C MET A 267 1.97 15.26 -1.46
N ILE A 268 2.52 14.18 -0.88
CA ILE A 268 3.92 13.80 -1.11
C ILE A 268 4.02 12.83 -2.29
N PHE A 269 3.11 11.88 -2.39
CA PHE A 269 3.07 10.91 -3.48
C PHE A 269 1.74 11.00 -4.19
N ALA A 270 1.73 10.61 -5.47
CA ALA A 270 0.53 10.54 -6.27
C ALA A 270 0.38 9.16 -6.93
N ARG A 271 -0.89 8.78 -7.15
CA ARG A 271 -1.30 7.54 -7.79
C ARG A 271 -2.47 7.78 -8.76
N LYS A 272 -2.48 7.22 -9.98
CA LYS A 272 -1.47 6.32 -10.57
C LYS A 272 -0.82 6.94 -11.80
N PHE A 273 0.42 6.50 -12.03
CA PHE A 273 1.16 6.76 -13.25
C PHE A 273 1.29 5.47 -14.06
N ASP A 274 1.32 5.62 -15.38
CA ASP A 274 1.49 4.51 -16.32
C ASP A 274 2.14 5.04 -17.60
N CYS A 275 3.40 4.66 -17.82
CA CYS A 275 4.18 5.11 -18.98
C CYS A 275 3.60 4.64 -20.32
N GLU A 276 2.84 3.54 -20.37
CA GLU A 276 2.14 3.13 -21.60
C GLU A 276 0.93 4.02 -21.91
N CYS A 277 0.35 4.62 -20.87
CA CYS A 277 -0.72 5.60 -21.03
C CYS A 277 -0.15 6.96 -21.41
N ASP A 278 0.78 7.49 -20.62
CA ASP A 278 1.39 8.80 -20.83
C ASP A 278 2.81 8.81 -20.23
N ALA A 279 3.83 8.62 -21.07
CA ALA A 279 5.23 8.65 -20.63
C ALA A 279 5.74 10.06 -20.33
N GLU A 280 5.12 11.10 -20.92
CA GLU A 280 5.59 12.47 -20.77
C GLU A 280 5.36 12.97 -19.34
N ILE A 281 4.21 12.64 -18.73
CA ILE A 281 3.98 13.01 -17.33
C ILE A 281 4.98 12.34 -16.38
N VAL A 282 5.32 11.06 -16.60
CA VAL A 282 6.32 10.34 -15.80
C VAL A 282 7.67 11.05 -15.88
N LYS A 283 8.10 11.42 -17.09
CA LYS A 283 9.35 12.15 -17.35
C LYS A 283 9.35 13.55 -16.73
N ARG A 284 8.25 14.30 -16.83
CA ARG A 284 8.17 15.66 -16.26
C ARG A 284 8.20 15.64 -14.74
N ILE A 285 7.57 14.65 -14.10
CA ILE A 285 7.62 14.46 -12.66
C ILE A 285 9.03 14.03 -12.21
N SER A 286 9.68 13.12 -12.94
CA SER A 286 11.02 12.63 -12.57
C SER A 286 12.10 13.71 -12.64
N ASN A 287 12.04 14.61 -13.62
CA ASN A 287 13.00 15.71 -13.76
C ASN A 287 12.94 16.73 -12.63
N ARG A 288 11.87 16.75 -11.81
CA ARG A 288 11.78 17.60 -10.61
C ARG A 288 12.52 17.00 -9.41
N GLY A 289 12.68 15.68 -9.37
CA GLY A 289 13.27 14.96 -8.24
C GLY A 289 14.80 15.07 -8.16
N LYS A 290 15.43 15.84 -9.05
CA LYS A 290 16.87 16.15 -9.06
C LYS A 290 17.15 17.45 -8.35
#